data_AF-A0A917F3P7-F1
#
_entry.id   AF-A0A917F3P7-F1
#
_cell.length_a   1.000
_cell.length_b   1.000
_cell.length_c   1.000
_cell.angle_alpha   90.00
_cell.angle_beta   90.00
_cell.angle_gamma   90.00
#
_symmetry.space_group_name_H-M   'P 1'
#
loop_
_entity.id
_entity.type
_entity.pdbx_description
1 polymer ?
#
loop_
_entity_poly.entity_id
_entity_poly.type
_entity_poly.pdbx_seq_one_letter_code
_entity_poly.pdbx_strand_id
1 'polypeptide(L)'
;MSPRGYVGVVGPGEASPELEAVAEEVGRLLAAHDLVVVCGGLGGVMGAAVRGCHGAGGTSLGLLPGADRRDAHPLLTLSVPTGLGEMRNALLVRSCDAVIGVGMSWGTLSEVALAVRTGVPVVLVGTGTGDEAPDVADVAAVVPPQPGVVPPVLVGGPQAAVERVLTMARPTRRQALGTGH
;
A
#
# COMPACT_ATOMS: atom_id res chain seq x y z
N MET A 1 21.34 10.26 -8.11
CA MET A 1 20.47 9.08 -7.84
C MET A 1 19.04 9.53 -8.03
N SER A 2 18.21 8.75 -8.72
CA SER A 2 16.76 9.02 -8.79
C SER A 2 16.16 8.85 -7.39
N PRO A 3 15.16 9.66 -7.01
CA PRO A 3 14.48 9.46 -5.73
C PRO A 3 13.84 8.07 -5.69
N ARG A 4 13.93 7.40 -4.53
CA ARG A 4 13.28 6.10 -4.29
C ARG A 4 11.76 6.25 -4.39
N GLY A 5 11.11 5.28 -5.01
CA GLY A 5 9.64 5.23 -5.09
C GLY A 5 9.00 4.78 -3.77
N TYR A 6 7.77 5.22 -3.54
CA TYR A 6 7.01 4.95 -2.31
C TYR A 6 5.80 4.10 -2.67
N VAL A 7 5.66 2.92 -2.06
CA VAL A 7 4.54 2.01 -2.31
C VAL A 7 3.79 1.76 -1.01
N GLY A 8 2.51 2.09 -1.02
CA GLY A 8 1.61 1.83 0.10
C GLY A 8 1.28 0.34 0.16
N VAL A 9 1.39 -0.28 1.32
CA VAL A 9 0.84 -1.63 1.57
C VAL A 9 -0.24 -1.51 2.63
N VAL A 10 -1.46 -1.82 2.23
CA VAL A 10 -2.67 -1.66 3.05
C VAL A 10 -3.46 -2.97 3.12
N GLY A 11 -4.17 -3.18 4.22
CA GLY A 11 -4.97 -4.39 4.45
C GLY A 11 -5.51 -4.44 5.87
N PRO A 12 -6.22 -5.53 6.22
CA PRO A 12 -6.78 -5.73 7.55
C PRO A 12 -5.75 -5.62 8.69
N GLY A 13 -6.16 -4.98 9.80
CA GLY A 13 -5.35 -4.88 11.03
C GLY A 13 -5.24 -6.20 11.79
N GLU A 14 -6.18 -7.11 11.57
CA GLU A 14 -6.14 -8.52 11.95
C GLU A 14 -6.30 -9.34 10.67
N ALA A 15 -5.40 -10.30 10.43
CA ALA A 15 -5.34 -11.03 9.16
C ALA A 15 -5.06 -12.51 9.38
N SER A 16 -5.52 -13.36 8.45
CA SER A 16 -5.21 -14.78 8.49
C SER A 16 -3.70 -15.01 8.19
N PRO A 17 -3.12 -16.15 8.62
CA PRO A 17 -1.75 -16.50 8.31
C PRO A 17 -1.44 -16.46 6.80
N GLU A 18 -2.41 -16.81 5.96
CA GLU A 18 -2.27 -16.79 4.50
C GLU A 18 -2.15 -15.36 3.96
N LEU A 19 -2.99 -14.43 4.45
CA LEU A 19 -2.90 -13.02 4.08
C LEU A 19 -1.61 -12.38 4.60
N GLU A 20 -1.19 -12.72 5.82
CA GLU A 20 0.10 -12.26 6.35
C GLU A 20 1.26 -12.79 5.50
N ALA A 21 1.24 -14.04 5.07
CA ALA A 21 2.29 -14.60 4.20
C ALA A 21 2.36 -13.87 2.85
N VAL A 22 1.22 -13.53 2.26
CA VAL A 22 1.17 -12.72 1.03
C VAL A 22 1.76 -11.33 1.27
N ALA A 23 1.36 -10.67 2.36
CA ALA A 23 1.82 -9.32 2.68
C ALA A 23 3.33 -9.28 3.00
N GLU A 24 3.83 -10.27 3.71
CA GLU A 24 5.25 -10.43 4.02
C GLU A 24 6.07 -10.58 2.73
N GLU A 25 5.62 -11.41 1.80
CA GLU A 25 6.29 -11.57 0.50
C GLU A 25 6.24 -10.28 -0.34
N VAL A 26 5.11 -9.56 -0.35
CA VAL A 26 5.02 -8.23 -0.98
C VAL A 26 6.08 -7.27 -0.40
N GLY A 27 6.17 -7.19 0.93
CA GLY A 27 7.14 -6.32 1.60
C GLY A 27 8.59 -6.67 1.25
N ARG A 28 8.92 -7.96 1.21
CA ARG A 28 10.24 -8.47 0.82
C ARG A 28 10.60 -8.09 -0.62
N LEU A 29 9.66 -8.27 -1.53
CA LEU A 29 9.84 -7.97 -2.96
C LEU A 29 9.98 -6.46 -3.22
N LEU A 30 9.16 -5.63 -2.59
CA LEU A 30 9.29 -4.17 -2.71
C LEU A 30 10.67 -3.68 -2.26
N ALA A 31 11.16 -4.20 -1.12
CA ALA A 31 12.50 -3.91 -0.63
C ALA A 31 13.60 -4.33 -1.60
N ALA A 32 13.47 -5.51 -2.22
CA ALA A 32 14.41 -6.00 -3.23
C ALA A 32 14.50 -5.10 -4.48
N HIS A 33 13.49 -4.26 -4.72
CA HIS A 33 13.45 -3.27 -5.79
C HIS A 33 13.80 -1.84 -5.34
N ASP A 34 14.40 -1.67 -4.14
CA ASP A 34 14.78 -0.37 -3.55
C ASP A 34 13.59 0.60 -3.36
N LEU A 35 12.38 0.05 -3.20
CA LEU A 35 11.16 0.82 -2.93
C LEU A 35 10.93 0.96 -1.42
N VAL A 36 10.42 2.13 -1.01
CA VAL A 36 10.01 2.39 0.37
C VAL A 36 8.60 1.81 0.58
N VAL A 37 8.45 0.96 1.59
CA VAL A 37 7.14 0.44 2.01
C VAL A 37 6.47 1.45 2.93
N VAL A 38 5.34 2.02 2.52
CA VAL A 38 4.53 2.91 3.34
C VAL A 38 3.32 2.15 3.89
N CYS A 39 3.03 2.26 5.18
CA CYS A 39 1.88 1.58 5.78
C CYS A 39 1.32 2.35 6.99
N GLY A 40 0.22 1.88 7.57
CA GLY A 40 -0.34 2.42 8.83
C GLY A 40 0.46 2.03 10.08
N GLY A 41 1.44 1.11 9.94
CA GLY A 41 2.50 0.88 10.91
C GLY A 41 2.16 0.08 12.16
N LEU A 42 1.03 -0.64 12.15
CA LEU A 42 0.59 -1.53 13.24
C LEU A 42 0.73 -3.03 12.84
N GLY A 43 -0.14 -3.90 13.34
CA GLY A 43 -0.15 -5.35 13.08
C GLY A 43 -0.83 -5.78 11.77
N GLY A 44 -1.24 -7.05 11.72
CA GLY A 44 -1.93 -7.66 10.58
C GLY A 44 -1.12 -7.60 9.29
N VAL A 45 -1.80 -7.29 8.17
CA VAL A 45 -1.17 -7.16 6.84
C VAL A 45 -0.02 -6.18 6.85
N MET A 46 -0.19 -5.02 7.50
CA MET A 46 0.84 -3.98 7.51
C MET A 46 2.07 -4.43 8.29
N GLY A 47 1.87 -5.09 9.45
CA GLY A 47 2.95 -5.66 10.23
C GLY A 47 3.72 -6.74 9.46
N ALA A 48 3.01 -7.62 8.76
CA ALA A 48 3.61 -8.65 7.92
C ALA A 48 4.45 -8.06 6.77
N ALA A 49 3.94 -7.05 6.07
CA ALA A 49 4.70 -6.33 5.05
C ALA A 49 5.97 -5.67 5.61
N VAL A 50 5.90 -5.10 6.83
CA VAL A 50 7.06 -4.55 7.53
C VAL A 50 8.08 -5.64 7.86
N ARG A 51 7.66 -6.84 8.31
CA ARG A 51 8.57 -7.97 8.55
C ARG A 51 9.34 -8.37 7.30
N GLY A 52 8.63 -8.54 6.18
CA GLY A 52 9.26 -8.93 4.91
C GLY A 52 10.20 -7.85 4.37
N CYS A 53 9.79 -6.59 4.45
CA CYS A 53 10.62 -5.44 4.10
C CYS A 53 11.92 -5.40 4.93
N HIS A 54 11.79 -5.55 6.25
CA HIS A 54 12.92 -5.57 7.19
C HIS A 54 13.87 -6.75 6.90
N GLY A 55 13.33 -7.95 6.70
CA GLY A 55 14.12 -9.16 6.40
C GLY A 55 14.95 -9.05 5.11
N ALA A 56 14.51 -8.23 4.16
CA ALA A 56 15.24 -7.92 2.93
C ALA A 56 16.17 -6.69 3.05
N GLY A 57 16.30 -6.08 4.24
CA GLY A 57 17.10 -4.87 4.44
C GLY A 57 16.49 -3.59 3.83
N GLY A 58 15.18 -3.59 3.58
CA GLY A 58 14.45 -2.47 3.01
C GLY A 58 14.17 -1.33 3.99
N THR A 59 13.51 -0.29 3.48
CA THR A 59 13.05 0.86 4.28
C THR A 59 11.53 0.87 4.36
N SER A 60 11.00 0.94 5.58
CA SER A 60 9.56 1.06 5.84
C SER A 60 9.22 2.33 6.62
N LEU A 61 8.11 2.96 6.24
CA LEU A 61 7.54 4.16 6.86
C LEU A 61 6.12 3.88 7.36
N GLY A 62 5.91 3.99 8.67
CA GLY A 62 4.61 3.84 9.32
C GLY A 62 3.94 5.18 9.63
N LEU A 63 2.73 5.42 9.13
CA LEU A 63 1.88 6.56 9.51
C LEU A 63 0.83 6.12 10.55
N LEU A 64 1.17 6.27 11.83
CA LEU A 64 0.39 5.68 12.92
C LEU A 64 -0.91 6.47 13.16
N PRO A 65 -2.03 5.81 13.55
CA PRO A 65 -3.24 6.51 14.00
C PRO A 65 -3.02 7.34 15.26
N GLY A 66 -2.27 6.79 16.20
CA GLY A 66 -2.06 7.37 17.52
C GLY A 66 -0.98 8.45 17.53
N ALA A 67 -0.84 9.10 18.68
CA ALA A 67 0.20 10.09 18.94
C ALA A 67 1.47 9.47 19.57
N ASP A 68 1.44 8.19 19.93
CA ASP A 68 2.57 7.51 20.56
C ASP A 68 3.36 6.66 19.55
N ARG A 69 4.65 6.99 19.41
CA ARG A 69 5.60 6.24 18.57
C ARG A 69 5.79 4.79 19.07
N ARG A 70 5.57 4.52 20.36
CA ARG A 70 5.78 3.19 20.96
C ARG A 70 4.77 2.15 20.47
N ASP A 71 3.65 2.61 19.90
CA ASP A 71 2.63 1.75 19.30
C ASP A 71 3.05 1.20 17.93
N ALA A 72 4.14 1.73 17.35
CA ALA A 72 4.65 1.29 16.06
C ALA A 72 5.09 -0.18 16.09
N HIS A 73 4.89 -0.88 14.98
CA HIS A 73 5.48 -2.20 14.77
C HIS A 73 7.01 -2.13 15.01
N PRO A 74 7.60 -3.01 15.85
CA PRO A 74 9.00 -2.87 16.28
C PRO A 74 10.05 -2.89 15.17
N LEU A 75 9.73 -3.47 14.02
CA LEU A 75 10.63 -3.57 12.86
C LEU A 75 10.49 -2.42 11.85
N LEU A 76 9.62 -1.43 12.10
CA LEU A 76 9.53 -0.24 11.25
C LEU A 76 10.85 0.52 11.22
N THR A 77 11.26 0.98 10.04
CA THR A 77 12.45 1.84 9.91
C THR A 77 12.16 3.25 10.42
N LEU A 78 11.01 3.81 10.04
CA LEU A 78 10.58 5.15 10.39
C LEU A 78 9.10 5.12 10.80
N SER A 79 8.74 5.94 11.78
CA SER A 79 7.34 6.11 12.19
C SER A 79 6.98 7.59 12.37
N VAL A 80 5.77 7.94 11.97
CA VAL A 80 5.16 9.25 12.16
C VAL A 80 3.88 9.03 12.97
N PRO A 81 3.89 9.30 14.29
CA PRO A 81 2.68 9.27 15.11
C PRO A 81 1.79 10.46 14.75
N THR A 82 0.75 10.24 13.95
CA THR A 82 -0.05 11.33 13.39
C THR A 82 -1.07 11.90 14.38
N GLY A 83 -1.61 11.08 15.28
CA GLY A 83 -2.78 11.43 16.10
C GLY A 83 -4.07 11.66 15.29
N LEU A 84 -4.07 11.30 14.01
CA LEU A 84 -5.14 11.56 13.05
C LEU A 84 -5.92 10.27 12.71
N GLY A 85 -6.12 9.34 13.65
CA GLY A 85 -6.76 8.03 13.39
C GLY A 85 -7.84 8.08 12.29
N GLU A 86 -7.90 7.14 11.36
CA GLU A 86 -8.63 7.16 10.07
C GLU A 86 -8.40 8.34 9.11
N MET A 87 -8.32 9.59 9.57
CA MET A 87 -8.01 10.73 8.70
C MET A 87 -6.62 10.60 8.05
N ARG A 88 -5.68 9.89 8.70
CA ARG A 88 -4.33 9.63 8.16
C ARG A 88 -4.31 8.76 6.90
N ASN A 89 -5.39 8.04 6.59
CA ASN A 89 -5.46 7.16 5.42
C ASN A 89 -5.26 7.95 4.11
N ALA A 90 -5.76 9.19 4.06
CA ALA A 90 -5.51 10.09 2.93
C ALA A 90 -4.04 10.51 2.83
N LEU A 91 -3.35 10.74 3.95
CA LEU A 91 -1.92 11.05 3.95
C LEU A 91 -1.09 9.85 3.45
N LEU A 92 -1.43 8.64 3.89
CA LEU A 92 -0.82 7.40 3.42
C LEU A 92 -0.93 7.29 1.91
N VAL A 93 -2.14 7.30 1.37
CA VAL A 93 -2.40 7.18 -0.07
C VAL A 93 -1.66 8.26 -0.86
N ARG A 94 -1.70 9.51 -0.40
CA ARG A 94 -1.10 10.65 -1.12
C ARG A 94 0.43 10.71 -1.03
N SER A 95 1.03 9.98 -0.11
CA SER A 95 2.48 9.83 -0.01
C SER A 95 3.06 8.76 -0.95
N CYS A 96 2.19 7.96 -1.58
CA CYS A 96 2.59 6.82 -2.40
C CYS A 96 2.54 7.11 -3.91
N ASP A 97 3.45 6.49 -4.66
CA ASP A 97 3.42 6.41 -6.12
C ASP A 97 2.42 5.35 -6.61
N ALA A 98 2.15 4.32 -5.79
CA ALA A 98 1.13 3.28 -5.99
C ALA A 98 0.74 2.64 -4.64
N VAL A 99 -0.41 1.96 -4.60
CA VAL A 99 -0.89 1.23 -3.42
C VAL A 99 -1.15 -0.23 -3.78
N ILE A 100 -0.69 -1.15 -2.94
CA ILE A 100 -1.02 -2.57 -2.95
C ILE A 100 -1.97 -2.85 -1.78
N GLY A 101 -3.20 -3.25 -2.07
CA GLY A 101 -4.15 -3.78 -1.10
C GLY A 101 -4.04 -5.29 -0.99
N VAL A 102 -3.73 -5.81 0.20
CA VAL A 102 -3.67 -7.24 0.49
C VAL A 102 -4.88 -7.65 1.32
N GLY A 103 -5.78 -8.44 0.74
CA GLY A 103 -7.11 -8.70 1.31
C GLY A 103 -7.97 -7.42 1.39
N MET A 104 -9.09 -7.49 2.13
CA MET A 104 -9.99 -6.34 2.27
C MET A 104 -10.55 -6.18 3.69
N SER A 105 -10.62 -4.93 4.13
CA SER A 105 -11.33 -4.44 5.33
C SER A 105 -12.02 -3.11 4.99
N TRP A 106 -12.84 -2.58 5.89
CA TRP A 106 -13.43 -1.24 5.70
C TRP A 106 -12.37 -0.13 5.62
N GLY A 107 -11.31 -0.21 6.43
CA GLY A 107 -10.18 0.72 6.37
C GLY A 107 -9.48 0.66 5.01
N THR A 108 -9.19 -0.57 4.55
CA THR A 108 -8.57 -0.81 3.24
C THR A 108 -9.44 -0.29 2.09
N LEU A 109 -10.75 -0.51 2.14
CA LEU A 109 -11.68 -0.01 1.13
C LEU A 109 -11.68 1.52 1.06
N SER A 110 -11.61 2.20 2.22
CA SER A 110 -11.49 3.66 2.29
C SER A 110 -10.21 4.16 1.60
N GLU A 111 -9.09 3.48 1.82
CA GLU A 111 -7.80 3.79 1.17
C GLU A 111 -7.84 3.54 -0.34
N VAL A 112 -8.45 2.44 -0.79
CA VAL A 112 -8.66 2.15 -2.21
C VAL A 112 -9.52 3.22 -2.87
N ALA A 113 -10.65 3.60 -2.26
CA ALA A 113 -11.52 4.65 -2.77
C ALA A 113 -10.81 6.01 -2.84
N LEU A 114 -10.00 6.33 -1.82
CA LEU A 114 -9.14 7.52 -1.81
C LEU A 114 -8.12 7.50 -2.94
N ALA A 115 -7.45 6.36 -3.16
CA ALA A 115 -6.43 6.22 -4.20
C ALA A 115 -7.02 6.40 -5.60
N VAL A 116 -8.14 5.73 -5.89
CA VAL A 116 -8.89 5.87 -7.15
C VAL A 116 -9.30 7.32 -7.38
N ARG A 117 -9.92 7.96 -6.38
CA ARG A 117 -10.34 9.36 -6.46
C ARG A 117 -9.18 10.33 -6.69
N THR A 118 -8.00 10.00 -6.18
CA THR A 118 -6.83 10.87 -6.20
C THR A 118 -5.82 10.54 -7.30
N GLY A 119 -6.12 9.54 -8.13
CA GLY A 119 -5.29 9.13 -9.27
C GLY A 119 -4.01 8.38 -8.90
N VAL A 120 -3.99 7.79 -7.71
CA VAL A 120 -2.91 6.88 -7.25
C VAL A 120 -3.26 5.46 -7.72
N PRO A 121 -2.41 4.79 -8.52
CA PRO A 121 -2.66 3.44 -8.99
C PRO A 121 -2.85 2.44 -7.84
N VAL A 122 -3.83 1.54 -7.98
CA VAL A 122 -4.15 0.50 -7.00
C VAL A 122 -3.99 -0.87 -7.62
N VAL A 123 -3.27 -1.74 -6.92
CA VAL A 123 -3.18 -3.18 -7.21
C VAL A 123 -3.76 -3.94 -6.01
N LEU A 124 -4.63 -4.91 -6.28
CA LEU A 124 -5.27 -5.73 -5.25
C LEU A 124 -4.76 -7.16 -5.37
N VAL A 125 -4.48 -7.81 -4.24
CA VAL A 125 -3.94 -9.17 -4.17
C VAL A 125 -4.47 -9.91 -2.94
N GLY A 126 -4.56 -11.23 -3.04
CA GLY A 126 -5.09 -12.11 -1.99
C GLY A 126 -6.62 -12.18 -2.03
N THR A 127 -7.17 -13.25 -1.47
CA THR A 127 -8.61 -13.49 -1.35
C THR A 127 -8.99 -13.59 0.12
N GLY A 128 -10.14 -13.04 0.51
CA GLY A 128 -10.61 -13.07 1.90
C GLY A 128 -10.83 -11.68 2.50
N THR A 129 -11.74 -11.63 3.48
CA THR A 129 -12.23 -10.43 4.15
C THR A 129 -11.85 -10.49 5.63
N GLY A 130 -11.36 -9.38 6.18
CA GLY A 130 -11.05 -9.26 7.61
C GLY A 130 -12.28 -8.89 8.45
N ASP A 131 -13.23 -8.11 7.90
CA ASP A 131 -14.29 -7.43 8.67
C ASP A 131 -15.65 -7.37 7.93
N GLU A 132 -16.13 -8.46 7.31
CA GLU A 132 -17.37 -8.46 6.48
C GLU A 132 -17.38 -7.43 5.33
N ALA A 133 -16.22 -6.83 5.03
CA ALA A 133 -16.04 -5.96 3.88
C ALA A 133 -16.30 -6.73 2.57
N PRO A 134 -16.68 -6.06 1.48
CA PRO A 134 -16.80 -6.72 0.17
C PRO A 134 -15.47 -7.38 -0.22
N ASP A 135 -15.53 -8.48 -0.97
CA ASP A 135 -14.31 -9.14 -1.44
C ASP A 135 -13.54 -8.22 -2.41
N VAL A 136 -12.22 -8.41 -2.50
CA VAL A 136 -11.35 -7.66 -3.40
C VAL A 136 -11.85 -7.69 -4.85
N ALA A 137 -12.47 -8.79 -5.29
CA ALA A 137 -13.01 -8.96 -6.63
C ALA A 137 -14.23 -8.05 -6.87
N ASP A 138 -15.10 -7.93 -5.87
CA ASP A 138 -16.26 -7.04 -5.93
C ASP A 138 -15.81 -5.58 -5.99
N VAL A 139 -14.82 -5.20 -5.18
CA VAL A 139 -14.27 -3.83 -5.18
C VAL A 139 -13.63 -3.47 -6.52
N ALA A 140 -12.87 -4.39 -7.13
CA ALA A 140 -12.29 -4.18 -8.45
C ALA A 140 -13.36 -4.01 -9.54
N ALA A 141 -14.48 -4.73 -9.44
CA ALA A 141 -15.58 -4.67 -10.39
C ALA A 141 -16.48 -3.43 -10.22
N VAL A 142 -16.54 -2.83 -9.02
CA VAL A 142 -17.46 -1.72 -8.69
C VAL A 142 -16.99 -0.37 -9.23
N VAL A 143 -15.72 -0.20 -9.63
CA VAL A 143 -15.26 1.06 -10.24
C VAL A 143 -15.54 1.02 -11.75
N PRO A 144 -16.63 1.63 -12.26
CA PRO A 144 -16.89 1.61 -13.69
C PRO A 144 -15.79 2.38 -14.44
N PRO A 145 -15.52 2.02 -15.71
CA PRO A 145 -14.65 2.82 -16.56
C PRO A 145 -15.19 4.25 -16.67
N GLN A 146 -14.42 5.22 -16.19
CA GLN A 146 -14.72 6.65 -16.35
C GLN A 146 -13.50 7.39 -16.89
N PRO A 147 -13.66 8.41 -17.75
CA PRO A 147 -12.55 9.20 -18.25
C PRO A 147 -11.69 9.77 -17.10
N GLY A 148 -10.40 9.47 -17.12
CA GLY A 148 -9.45 9.98 -16.11
C GLY A 148 -9.40 9.18 -14.80
N VAL A 149 -10.19 8.11 -14.66
CA VAL A 149 -10.13 7.19 -13.51
C VAL A 149 -9.39 5.92 -13.90
N VAL A 150 -8.35 5.56 -13.14
CA VAL A 150 -7.66 4.28 -13.30
C VAL A 150 -8.28 3.29 -12.32
N PRO A 151 -8.96 2.22 -12.78
CA PRO A 151 -9.57 1.25 -11.89
C PRO A 151 -8.52 0.42 -11.16
N PRO A 152 -8.83 -0.11 -9.96
CA PRO A 152 -7.97 -1.08 -9.28
C PRO A 152 -7.75 -2.32 -10.14
N VAL A 153 -6.54 -2.89 -10.08
CA VAL A 153 -6.19 -4.11 -10.82
C VAL A 153 -6.02 -5.27 -9.85
N LEU A 154 -6.85 -6.30 -9.96
CA LEU A 154 -6.71 -7.55 -9.22
C LEU A 154 -5.65 -8.45 -9.87
N VAL A 155 -4.76 -9.01 -9.05
CA VAL A 155 -3.71 -9.95 -9.50
C VAL A 155 -3.68 -11.21 -8.62
N GLY A 156 -3.09 -12.29 -9.15
CA GLY A 156 -3.14 -13.61 -8.52
C GLY A 156 -2.12 -13.88 -7.41
N GLY A 157 -1.21 -12.96 -7.09
CA GLY A 157 -0.18 -13.21 -6.08
C GLY A 157 0.80 -12.06 -5.87
N PRO A 158 1.67 -12.17 -4.85
CA PRO A 158 2.57 -11.08 -4.42
C PRO A 158 3.54 -10.65 -5.52
N GLN A 159 4.09 -11.60 -6.27
CA GLN A 159 4.99 -11.34 -7.40
C GLN A 159 4.33 -10.48 -8.47
N ALA A 160 3.14 -10.89 -8.92
CA ALA A 160 2.37 -10.15 -9.92
C ALA A 160 1.97 -8.75 -9.43
N ALA A 161 1.75 -8.59 -8.12
CA ALA A 161 1.39 -7.29 -7.55
C ALA A 161 2.54 -6.28 -7.66
N VAL A 162 3.75 -6.72 -7.30
CA VAL A 162 4.96 -5.89 -7.35
C VAL A 162 5.34 -5.60 -8.79
N GLU A 163 5.32 -6.60 -9.68
CA GLU A 163 5.57 -6.39 -11.11
C GLU A 163 4.59 -5.38 -11.70
N ARG A 164 3.31 -5.45 -11.32
CA ARG A 164 2.31 -4.50 -11.79
C ARG A 164 2.62 -3.08 -11.30
N VAL A 165 2.97 -2.90 -10.02
CA VAL A 165 3.38 -1.60 -9.48
C VAL A 165 4.59 -1.03 -10.23
N LEU A 166 5.60 -1.84 -10.54
CA LEU A 166 6.79 -1.42 -11.29
C LEU A 166 6.44 -0.90 -12.69
N THR A 167 5.39 -1.42 -13.33
CA THR A 167 4.89 -0.92 -14.63
C THR A 167 3.99 0.32 -14.51
N MET A 168 3.39 0.55 -13.35
CA MET A 168 2.40 1.62 -13.12
C MET A 168 3.01 2.88 -12.50
N ALA A 169 4.10 2.74 -11.75
CA ALA A 169 4.74 3.84 -11.04
C ALA A 169 5.11 4.95 -12.05
N ARG A 170 4.61 6.16 -11.80
CA ARG A 170 4.79 7.29 -12.72
C ARG A 170 6.29 7.53 -12.94
N PRO A 171 6.73 7.89 -14.16
CA PRO A 171 8.04 8.51 -14.31
C PRO A 171 8.10 9.71 -13.38
N THR A 172 9.13 9.76 -12.53
CA THR A 172 9.36 10.85 -11.58
C THR A 172 9.06 12.23 -12.22
N ARG A 173 8.39 13.11 -11.48
CA ARG A 173 7.90 14.45 -11.92
C ARG A 173 8.91 15.31 -12.71
N ARG A 174 10.21 14.97 -12.71
CA ARG A 174 11.26 15.60 -13.52
C ARG A 174 11.08 15.44 -15.04
N GLN A 175 10.42 14.38 -15.54
CA GLN A 175 10.21 14.23 -16.99
C GLN A 175 9.08 15.13 -17.54
N ALA A 176 8.12 15.53 -16.71
CA ALA A 176 6.99 16.37 -17.13
C ALA A 176 7.32 17.88 -17.20
N LEU A 177 8.47 18.29 -16.65
CA LEU A 177 8.92 19.70 -16.65
C LEU A 177 10.13 19.93 -17.59
N GLY A 178 10.50 18.93 -18.40
CA GLY A 178 11.71 18.94 -19.24
C GLY A 178 11.52 19.38 -20.70
N THR A 179 10.30 19.71 -21.13
CA THR A 179 10.03 20.22 -22.50
C THR A 179 9.47 21.63 -22.42
N GLY A 180 10.37 22.58 -22.18
CA GLY A 180 10.07 24.00 -22.13
C GLY A 180 11.37 24.78 -22.12
N HIS A 181 12.07 24.76 -23.25
CA HIS A 181 13.04 25.77 -23.67
C HIS A 181 12.67 26.15 -25.09
#